data_AF-X0BD09-F1
#
_entry.id   AF-X0BD09-F1
#
_cell.length_a   1.000
_cell.length_b   1.000
_cell.length_c   1.000
_cell.angle_alpha   90.00
_cell.angle_beta   90.00
_cell.angle_gamma   90.00
#
_symmetry.space_group_name_H-M   'P 1'
#
loop_
_entity.id
_entity.type
_entity.pdbx_description
1 polymer ?
#
loop_
_entity_poly.entity_id
_entity_poly.type
_entity_poly.pdbx_seq_one_letter_code
_entity_poly.pdbx_strand_id
1 'polypeptide(L)'
;MAESIAFDQFIYHWLSTIENSSPTEPSPSRRLISKDGAIEPIPYKPRAKRPISPPMTDDNGSPSKRSRQELDNDRTPRGPFAHRPPDAESVSSSGLSDANSELRYKRSRTARSGNSSPTKKGISAMRIDGLITHLSFEGSEEVPDLLNNMWRNIGGDSVGLGIITPEDKVEFETRARAGGKYKQLFTKALNPIPMFVNPVDSSGTRKGLGRLPPLDALLEILEKAERCQEDTHSEAGWNCAVHYPLMELALKYANINSHFCANNVCQQDTANDIANDTADPEILIDVVNATTAQISPLYALNSQAIQHRKRVDFCLVIKPIKKTTTAHYISGLAQTSSTGSINHTEFTPLRPCPISVSIETKLTGEEWQTAMEQQTVWLAAHWNRLDSLIENSKAARDELCFLPAIIVQGHDWTFLAATKGEIMNQRGDRETLIWNKVTFGSTTGLKGICQIIKVLQRLAVWSEKTYWPWFKRHAMKNFQEKQNQV
;
A
#
# COMPACT_ATOMS: atom_id res chain seq x y z
N MET A 1 -39.14 -26.01 -5.24
CA MET A 1 -39.24 -26.01 -6.73
C MET A 1 -40.16 -24.92 -7.28
N ALA A 2 -41.24 -24.51 -6.59
CA ALA A 2 -42.13 -23.44 -7.07
C ALA A 2 -41.52 -22.03 -7.00
N GLU A 3 -40.61 -21.74 -6.06
CA GLU A 3 -39.98 -20.41 -5.93
C GLU A 3 -38.89 -20.13 -6.98
N SER A 4 -38.22 -21.16 -7.48
CA SER A 4 -37.21 -21.01 -8.55
C SER A 4 -37.84 -20.63 -9.89
N ILE A 5 -39.04 -21.14 -10.18
CA ILE A 5 -39.76 -20.88 -11.43
C ILE A 5 -40.30 -19.43 -11.45
N ALA A 6 -40.67 -18.88 -10.30
CA ALA A 6 -41.16 -17.51 -10.18
C ALA A 6 -40.05 -16.46 -10.41
N PHE A 7 -38.82 -16.75 -9.98
CA PHE A 7 -37.67 -15.86 -10.21
C PHE A 7 -37.24 -15.82 -11.68
N ASP A 8 -37.20 -16.99 -12.32
CA ASP A 8 -36.86 -17.06 -13.74
C ASP A 8 -37.90 -16.36 -14.62
N GLN A 9 -39.20 -16.51 -14.31
CA GLN A 9 -40.27 -15.79 -15.01
C GLN A 9 -40.18 -14.27 -14.83
N PHE A 10 -39.76 -13.79 -13.65
CA PHE A 10 -39.51 -12.37 -13.43
C PHE A 10 -38.35 -11.86 -14.30
N ILE A 11 -37.25 -12.61 -14.41
CA ILE A 11 -36.09 -12.23 -15.23
C ILE A 11 -36.48 -12.16 -16.71
N TYR A 12 -37.21 -13.16 -17.23
CA TYR A 12 -37.66 -13.14 -18.63
C TYR A 12 -38.63 -11.98 -18.92
N HIS A 13 -39.57 -11.69 -18.01
CA HIS A 13 -40.47 -10.56 -18.15
C HIS A 13 -39.71 -9.23 -18.14
N TRP A 14 -38.75 -9.06 -17.21
CA TRP A 14 -37.92 -7.86 -17.10
C TRP A 14 -37.07 -7.63 -18.35
N LEU A 15 -36.41 -8.67 -18.88
CA LEU A 15 -35.61 -8.60 -20.11
C LEU A 15 -36.46 -8.20 -21.33
N SER A 16 -37.67 -8.78 -21.45
CA SER A 16 -38.59 -8.43 -22.55
C SER A 16 -39.12 -6.98 -22.48
N THR A 17 -39.13 -6.38 -21.29
CA THR A 17 -39.58 -5.00 -21.08
C THR A 17 -38.51 -4.01 -21.54
N ILE A 18 -37.24 -4.39 -21.45
CA ILE A 18 -36.10 -3.55 -21.83
C ILE A 18 -35.88 -3.58 -23.35
N GLU A 19 -36.00 -4.75 -23.99
CA GLU A 19 -35.83 -4.90 -25.44
C GLU A 19 -36.94 -4.20 -26.26
N ASN A 20 -38.14 -4.02 -25.68
CA ASN A 20 -39.26 -3.35 -26.34
C ASN A 20 -39.33 -1.83 -26.11
N SER A 21 -38.38 -1.25 -25.37
CA SER A 21 -38.33 0.19 -25.11
C SER A 21 -37.29 0.90 -25.99
N SER A 22 -37.66 1.21 -27.23
CA SER A 22 -36.91 2.18 -28.03
C SER A 22 -37.19 3.60 -27.52
N PRO A 23 -36.19 4.48 -27.38
CA PRO A 23 -36.42 5.87 -26.97
C PRO A 23 -37.07 6.64 -28.12
N THR A 24 -38.35 6.98 -27.98
CA THR A 24 -39.04 7.93 -28.86
C THR A 24 -38.45 9.33 -28.70
N GLU A 25 -37.80 9.84 -29.74
CA GLU A 25 -37.52 11.28 -29.90
C GLU A 25 -38.84 12.08 -29.96
N PRO A 26 -38.95 13.24 -29.30
CA PRO A 26 -40.14 14.08 -29.41
C PRO A 26 -40.11 14.91 -30.70
N SER A 27 -41.12 14.72 -31.55
CA SER A 27 -41.45 15.62 -32.66
C SER A 27 -42.19 16.88 -32.17
N PRO A 28 -42.00 18.07 -32.81
CA PRO A 28 -42.53 19.33 -32.31
C PRO A 28 -43.88 19.74 -32.93
N SER A 29 -44.66 20.49 -32.13
CA SER A 29 -45.63 21.56 -32.53
C SER A 29 -47.13 21.30 -32.39
N ARG A 30 -47.78 22.03 -31.45
CA ARG A 30 -48.75 23.11 -31.77
C ARG A 30 -49.06 23.95 -30.53
N ARG A 31 -48.52 25.18 -30.49
CA ARG A 31 -49.01 26.25 -29.61
C ARG A 31 -50.16 26.98 -30.30
N LEU A 32 -51.24 27.18 -29.55
CA LEU A 32 -52.29 28.14 -29.86
C LEU A 32 -51.80 29.56 -29.53
N ILE A 33 -52.17 30.49 -30.40
CA ILE A 33 -51.85 31.92 -30.39
C ILE A 33 -52.73 32.64 -29.36
N SER A 34 -52.15 33.62 -28.65
CA SER A 34 -52.81 34.90 -28.31
C SER A 34 -51.83 35.88 -27.64
N LYS A 35 -51.51 36.96 -28.38
CA LYS A 35 -51.25 38.36 -27.96
C LYS A 35 -50.04 38.65 -27.06
N ASP A 36 -49.21 39.69 -27.20
CA ASP A 36 -49.11 40.88 -28.07
C ASP A 36 -47.63 41.37 -27.98
N GLY A 37 -47.14 42.14 -28.96
CA GLY A 37 -46.05 43.12 -28.72
C GLY A 37 -44.68 42.88 -29.38
N ALA A 38 -44.58 43.23 -30.66
CA ALA A 38 -43.49 43.89 -31.41
C ALA A 38 -42.00 43.74 -30.99
N ILE A 39 -41.14 43.28 -31.94
CA ILE A 39 -40.14 44.07 -32.71
C ILE A 39 -39.25 43.10 -33.53
N GLU A 40 -38.92 43.50 -34.76
CA GLU A 40 -38.26 42.75 -35.86
C GLU A 40 -36.72 43.06 -35.96
N PRO A 41 -35.90 42.57 -36.95
CA PRO A 41 -35.00 41.41 -36.82
C PRO A 41 -33.52 41.63 -37.33
N ILE A 42 -32.53 40.81 -36.92
CA ILE A 42 -31.30 40.57 -37.74
C ILE A 42 -30.68 39.16 -37.44
N PRO A 43 -29.87 38.53 -38.33
CA PRO A 43 -30.17 37.21 -38.90
C PRO A 43 -29.19 36.09 -38.47
N TYR A 44 -29.69 34.86 -38.49
CA TYR A 44 -28.91 33.63 -38.33
C TYR A 44 -28.08 33.30 -39.59
N LYS A 45 -26.85 32.80 -39.40
CA LYS A 45 -26.19 31.87 -40.32
C LYS A 45 -25.79 30.58 -39.56
N PRO A 46 -26.05 29.39 -40.12
CA PRO A 46 -25.98 28.12 -39.39
C PRO A 46 -24.56 27.54 -39.40
N ARG A 47 -24.14 26.91 -38.30
CA ARG A 47 -22.91 26.12 -38.23
C ARG A 47 -23.23 24.63 -38.39
N ALA A 48 -22.57 24.01 -39.36
CA ALA A 48 -22.66 22.60 -39.70
C ALA A 48 -22.18 21.68 -38.56
N LYS A 49 -22.80 20.49 -38.50
CA LYS A 49 -22.53 19.36 -37.60
C LYS A 49 -21.05 18.93 -37.68
N ARG A 50 -20.43 18.65 -36.52
CA ARG A 50 -19.14 17.94 -36.42
C ARG A 50 -19.33 16.64 -35.62
N PRO A 51 -18.75 15.52 -36.06
CA PRO A 51 -18.83 14.22 -35.38
C PRO A 51 -17.97 14.14 -34.11
N ILE A 52 -18.31 13.16 -33.29
CA ILE A 52 -17.75 12.81 -31.98
C ILE A 52 -16.36 12.18 -32.13
N SER A 53 -15.45 12.61 -31.25
CA SER A 53 -14.08 12.12 -30.93
C SER A 53 -12.93 13.05 -31.39
N PRO A 54 -12.15 13.65 -30.45
CA PRO A 54 -10.87 14.28 -30.78
C PRO A 54 -9.66 13.36 -30.46
N PRO A 55 -8.57 13.45 -31.25
CA PRO A 55 -7.30 12.79 -30.99
C PRO A 55 -6.44 13.55 -29.97
N MET A 56 -5.50 12.83 -29.36
CA MET A 56 -4.49 13.34 -28.43
C MET A 56 -3.44 14.19 -29.15
N THR A 57 -3.07 15.34 -28.58
CA THR A 57 -1.74 15.96 -28.70
C THR A 57 -1.46 16.88 -27.50
N ASP A 58 -0.21 16.82 -27.05
CA ASP A 58 0.44 17.63 -26.02
C ASP A 58 0.54 19.14 -26.33
N ASP A 59 1.00 19.89 -25.33
CA ASP A 59 1.41 21.31 -25.27
C ASP A 59 0.37 22.35 -24.78
N ASN A 60 0.48 22.69 -23.50
CA ASN A 60 -0.03 23.93 -22.91
C ASN A 60 1.15 24.85 -22.54
N GLY A 61 1.53 25.69 -23.50
CA GLY A 61 2.29 26.92 -23.27
C GLY A 61 1.42 28.15 -23.56
N SER A 62 1.43 29.15 -22.68
CA SER A 62 0.79 30.46 -22.85
C SER A 62 1.59 31.52 -22.09
N PRO A 63 1.51 32.83 -22.43
CA PRO A 63 1.43 33.44 -23.75
C PRO A 63 2.44 34.60 -23.96
N SER A 64 2.52 35.07 -25.20
CA SER A 64 3.46 36.04 -25.79
C SER A 64 3.54 37.45 -25.15
N LYS A 65 4.74 38.05 -25.23
CA LYS A 65 4.95 39.50 -25.49
C LYS A 65 5.90 39.67 -26.68
N ARG A 66 5.52 40.52 -27.65
CA ARG A 66 6.31 40.93 -28.83
C ARG A 66 7.17 42.17 -28.53
N SER A 67 8.14 42.40 -29.45
CA SER A 67 8.95 43.61 -29.75
C SER A 67 10.44 43.40 -29.38
N ARG A 68 11.47 43.70 -30.18
CA ARG A 68 11.67 44.37 -31.48
C ARG A 68 13.05 43.93 -32.01
N GLN A 69 13.27 43.95 -33.33
CA GLN A 69 14.61 43.83 -33.93
C GLN A 69 15.45 45.08 -33.65
N GLU A 70 16.70 44.90 -33.21
CA GLU A 70 17.83 45.77 -33.51
C GLU A 70 19.08 44.90 -33.76
N LEU A 71 19.75 45.17 -34.88
CA LEU A 71 21.09 44.70 -35.23
C LEU A 71 22.09 45.62 -34.51
N ASP A 72 23.17 45.11 -33.92
CA ASP A 72 24.52 45.46 -34.41
C ASP A 72 25.66 44.57 -33.87
N ASN A 73 26.67 44.52 -34.73
CA ASN A 73 28.02 43.98 -34.75
C ASN A 73 28.77 43.71 -33.44
N ASP A 74 29.29 42.47 -33.33
CA ASP A 74 30.76 42.28 -33.27
C ASP A 74 31.16 40.85 -33.72
N ARG A 75 31.82 40.77 -34.88
CA ARG A 75 32.55 39.58 -35.39
C ARG A 75 33.96 39.60 -34.77
N THR A 76 34.75 38.55 -34.53
CA THR A 76 35.18 37.32 -35.26
C THR A 76 36.30 36.68 -34.38
N PRO A 77 37.03 35.58 -34.71
CA PRO A 77 36.77 34.40 -35.56
C PRO A 77 37.08 33.03 -34.88
N ARG A 78 36.59 31.94 -35.50
CA ARG A 78 37.06 30.55 -35.27
C ARG A 78 38.29 30.22 -36.14
N GLY A 79 39.19 29.38 -35.62
CA GLY A 79 40.25 28.67 -36.38
C GLY A 79 39.99 27.15 -36.46
N PRO A 80 40.66 26.42 -37.37
CA PRO A 80 40.05 25.34 -38.16
C PRO A 80 40.44 23.89 -37.79
N PHE A 81 39.72 22.95 -38.42
CA PHE A 81 39.82 21.49 -38.38
C PHE A 81 41.20 20.89 -38.70
N ALA A 82 41.50 19.71 -38.14
CA ALA A 82 42.38 18.72 -38.79
C ALA A 82 42.08 17.27 -38.33
N HIS A 83 41.69 16.46 -39.33
CA HIS A 83 42.06 15.07 -39.66
C HIS A 83 42.15 13.91 -38.62
N ARG A 84 41.43 12.83 -38.99
CA ARG A 84 41.54 11.38 -38.68
C ARG A 84 42.97 10.83 -38.87
N PRO A 85 43.36 9.60 -38.39
CA PRO A 85 42.93 8.33 -39.02
C PRO A 85 42.93 7.10 -38.03
N PRO A 86 42.92 5.79 -38.43
CA PRO A 86 42.04 4.76 -37.83
C PRO A 86 42.79 3.49 -37.31
N ASP A 87 42.05 2.39 -37.14
CA ASP A 87 42.49 0.98 -36.98
C ASP A 87 42.95 0.57 -35.55
N ALA A 88 42.77 -0.65 -35.02
CA ALA A 88 42.42 -1.95 -35.58
C ALA A 88 41.85 -2.91 -34.49
N GLU A 89 41.00 -3.83 -34.95
CA GLU A 89 40.90 -5.28 -34.65
C GLU A 89 40.99 -5.89 -33.23
N SER A 90 39.92 -6.66 -32.91
CA SER A 90 39.90 -8.03 -32.33
C SER A 90 40.45 -8.20 -30.89
N VAL A 91 40.00 -9.12 -30.02
CA VAL A 91 39.48 -10.48 -30.16
C VAL A 91 38.69 -10.84 -28.89
N SER A 92 37.87 -11.87 -29.03
CA SER A 92 36.97 -12.58 -28.12
C SER A 92 37.46 -12.95 -26.70
N SER A 93 36.46 -13.16 -25.83
CA SER A 93 36.16 -14.44 -25.14
C SER A 93 36.01 -14.39 -23.60
N SER A 94 34.84 -14.85 -23.17
CA SER A 94 34.50 -15.72 -22.02
C SER A 94 35.14 -15.52 -20.64
N GLY A 95 34.27 -15.53 -19.61
CA GLY A 95 34.50 -16.39 -18.44
C GLY A 95 34.40 -15.73 -17.07
N LEU A 96 33.25 -15.96 -16.42
CA LEU A 96 33.08 -16.43 -15.04
C LEU A 96 33.80 -15.72 -13.86
N SER A 97 32.95 -15.11 -13.03
CA SER A 97 32.86 -15.18 -11.55
C SER A 97 34.02 -14.76 -10.61
N ASP A 98 33.58 -13.89 -9.69
CA ASP A 98 33.89 -13.79 -8.26
C ASP A 98 35.08 -12.97 -7.71
N ALA A 99 34.67 -12.24 -6.65
CA ALA A 99 35.41 -11.76 -5.49
C ALA A 99 36.23 -10.45 -5.59
N ASN A 100 35.66 -9.44 -4.92
CA ASN A 100 36.28 -8.39 -4.11
C ASN A 100 37.81 -8.21 -4.23
N SER A 101 38.20 -7.06 -4.77
CA SER A 101 39.30 -6.28 -4.19
C SER A 101 39.07 -4.79 -4.43
N GLU A 102 39.14 -4.02 -3.34
CA GLU A 102 39.21 -2.56 -3.39
C GLU A 102 40.51 -2.15 -4.07
N LEU A 103 40.42 -1.46 -5.22
CA LEU A 103 41.47 -0.55 -5.65
C LEU A 103 40.87 0.70 -6.30
N ARG A 104 41.17 1.84 -5.69
CA ARG A 104 40.89 3.18 -6.20
C ARG A 104 41.55 3.36 -7.58
N TYR A 105 40.75 3.60 -8.61
CA TYR A 105 41.19 4.32 -9.80
C TYR A 105 40.19 5.41 -10.16
N LYS A 106 40.71 6.65 -10.21
CA LYS A 106 40.02 7.85 -10.67
C LYS A 106 39.47 7.63 -12.08
N ARG A 107 38.17 7.89 -12.31
CA ARG A 107 37.66 8.17 -13.65
C ARG A 107 36.68 9.34 -13.66
N SER A 108 37.14 10.36 -14.37
CA SER A 108 36.46 11.40 -15.14
C SER A 108 35.03 11.79 -14.78
N ARG A 109 34.93 13.02 -14.25
CA ARG A 109 33.72 13.83 -14.17
C ARG A 109 33.08 13.97 -15.55
N THR A 110 31.86 13.45 -15.71
CA THR A 110 30.92 13.97 -16.71
C THR A 110 29.98 14.94 -15.99
N ALA A 111 30.02 16.20 -16.39
CA ALA A 111 29.08 17.21 -15.95
C ALA A 111 27.71 16.86 -16.56
N ARG A 112 26.68 16.63 -15.72
CA ARG A 112 25.29 16.51 -16.17
C ARG A 112 24.31 17.02 -15.11
N SER A 113 23.67 18.13 -15.46
CA SER A 113 22.41 18.73 -14.98
C SER A 113 22.12 18.72 -13.47
N GLY A 114 22.46 19.82 -12.82
CA GLY A 114 22.11 20.13 -11.43
C GLY A 114 20.70 20.69 -11.27
N ASN A 115 19.66 19.92 -11.61
CA ASN A 115 18.31 20.19 -11.12
C ASN A 115 17.80 18.93 -10.41
N SER A 116 18.01 18.86 -9.09
CA SER A 116 17.45 17.79 -8.26
C SER A 116 15.93 17.95 -8.16
N SER A 117 15.20 16.84 -8.31
CA SER A 117 13.75 16.77 -8.14
C SER A 117 13.33 17.38 -6.78
N PRO A 118 12.18 18.09 -6.69
CA PRO A 118 11.66 18.63 -5.43
C PRO A 118 11.53 17.59 -4.31
N THR A 119 11.27 16.33 -4.65
CA THR A 119 11.18 15.19 -3.72
C THR A 119 12.50 14.92 -3.00
N LYS A 120 13.61 14.84 -3.74
CA LYS A 120 14.96 14.64 -3.20
C LYS A 120 15.38 15.76 -2.23
N LYS A 121 14.87 16.98 -2.41
CA LYS A 121 15.09 18.08 -1.46
C LYS A 121 14.31 17.86 -0.15
N GLY A 122 13.18 17.15 -0.17
CA GLY A 122 12.31 16.91 0.97
C GLY A 122 12.95 16.06 2.08
N ILE A 123 13.36 14.81 1.79
CA ILE A 123 14.06 13.99 2.80
C ILE A 123 15.38 14.65 3.22
N SER A 124 16.16 15.17 2.27
CA SER A 124 17.43 15.81 2.60
C SER A 124 17.21 17.02 3.51
N ALA A 125 16.19 17.84 3.27
CA ALA A 125 15.83 18.95 4.14
C ALA A 125 15.35 18.46 5.52
N MET A 126 14.48 17.45 5.60
CA MET A 126 14.02 16.91 6.89
C MET A 126 15.15 16.31 7.72
N ARG A 127 16.13 15.68 7.06
CA ARG A 127 17.34 15.17 7.70
C ARG A 127 18.24 16.31 8.18
N ILE A 128 18.33 17.39 7.41
CA ILE A 128 19.04 18.61 7.82
C ILE A 128 18.35 19.27 9.02
N ASP A 129 17.01 19.27 9.05
CA ASP A 129 16.20 19.79 10.15
C ASP A 129 16.14 18.84 11.37
N GLY A 130 16.75 17.65 11.27
CA GLY A 130 16.76 16.64 12.34
C GLY A 130 15.39 16.02 12.65
N LEU A 131 14.38 16.21 11.80
CA LEU A 131 13.03 15.70 12.05
C LEU A 131 12.92 14.20 11.76
N ILE A 132 13.74 13.69 10.84
CA ILE A 132 13.74 12.32 10.39
C ILE A 132 15.17 11.80 10.26
N THR A 133 15.41 10.61 10.80
CA THR A 133 16.65 9.86 10.62
C THR A 133 16.34 8.46 10.10
N HIS A 134 17.09 8.03 9.09
CA HIS A 134 17.00 6.67 8.54
C HIS A 134 18.12 5.81 9.10
N LEU A 135 17.76 4.69 9.70
CA LEU A 135 18.65 3.75 10.36
C LEU A 135 18.63 2.39 9.64
N SER A 136 19.76 1.69 9.67
CA SER A 136 19.84 0.30 9.24
C SER A 136 19.56 -0.62 10.41
N PHE A 137 18.76 -1.67 10.21
CA PHE A 137 18.61 -2.74 11.22
C PHE A 137 19.93 -3.47 11.52
N GLU A 138 20.86 -3.49 10.55
CA GLU A 138 22.20 -4.08 10.70
C GLU A 138 23.25 -3.04 11.10
N GLY A 139 22.83 -1.81 11.37
CA GLY A 139 23.72 -0.72 11.77
C GLY A 139 24.24 -0.86 13.19
N SER A 140 25.07 0.09 13.61
CA SER A 140 25.59 0.17 14.98
C SER A 140 24.59 0.69 16.01
N GLU A 141 23.48 1.28 15.57
CA GLU A 141 22.44 1.82 16.45
C GLU A 141 21.67 0.69 17.13
N GLU A 142 21.32 0.90 18.41
CA GLU A 142 20.59 -0.09 19.20
C GLU A 142 19.11 -0.13 18.78
N VAL A 143 18.67 -1.28 18.27
CA VAL A 143 17.27 -1.52 17.90
C VAL A 143 16.47 -1.81 19.19
N PRO A 144 15.37 -1.07 19.48
CA PRO A 144 14.54 -1.34 20.65
C PRO A 144 14.03 -2.78 20.72
N ASP A 145 14.01 -3.38 21.91
CA ASP A 145 13.77 -4.83 22.10
C ASP A 145 12.52 -5.38 21.39
N LEU A 146 11.38 -4.70 21.51
CA LEU A 146 10.13 -5.13 20.86
C LEU A 146 10.26 -5.11 19.33
N LEU A 147 10.93 -4.10 18.78
CA LEU A 147 11.20 -4.01 17.35
C LEU A 147 12.26 -5.04 16.91
N ASN A 148 13.31 -5.24 17.69
CA ASN A 148 14.36 -6.25 17.43
C ASN A 148 13.75 -7.66 17.37
N ASN A 149 12.83 -7.98 18.28
CA ASN A 149 12.09 -9.24 18.26
C ASN A 149 11.23 -9.39 16.98
N MET A 150 10.51 -8.34 16.57
CA MET A 150 9.75 -8.37 15.31
C MET A 150 10.69 -8.54 14.11
N TRP A 151 11.78 -7.78 14.06
CA TRP A 151 12.78 -7.83 12.99
C TRP A 151 13.41 -9.22 12.86
N ARG A 152 13.84 -9.84 13.96
CA ARG A 152 14.41 -11.21 13.96
C ARG A 152 13.41 -12.25 13.48
N ASN A 153 12.14 -12.14 13.91
CA ASN A 153 11.08 -13.03 13.45
C ASN A 153 10.85 -12.88 11.93
N ILE A 154 10.74 -11.65 11.42
CA ILE A 154 10.60 -11.38 9.99
C ILE A 154 11.85 -11.83 9.22
N GLY A 155 13.05 -11.71 9.80
CA GLY A 155 14.29 -12.21 9.21
C GLY A 155 14.34 -13.74 9.08
N GLY A 156 13.81 -14.48 10.07
CA GLY A 156 13.61 -15.92 9.94
C GLY A 156 12.59 -16.27 8.84
N ASP A 157 11.48 -15.52 8.80
CA ASP A 157 10.44 -15.70 7.79
C ASP A 157 11.00 -15.40 6.37
N SER A 158 11.84 -14.37 6.21
CA SER A 158 12.40 -13.92 4.94
C SER A 158 13.39 -14.90 4.30
N VAL A 159 14.07 -15.71 5.10
CA VAL A 159 14.91 -16.81 4.57
C VAL A 159 14.10 -18.06 4.24
N GLY A 160 12.88 -18.16 4.78
CA GLY A 160 11.94 -19.25 4.53
C GLY A 160 11.83 -20.24 5.68
N LEU A 161 12.19 -19.85 6.91
CA LEU A 161 12.14 -20.73 8.08
C LEU A 161 10.70 -20.91 8.57
N GLY A 162 10.22 -22.15 8.63
CA GLY A 162 8.93 -22.50 9.21
C GLY A 162 7.75 -21.75 8.59
N ILE A 163 7.76 -21.57 7.26
CA ILE A 163 6.75 -20.79 6.52
C ILE A 163 5.46 -21.56 6.24
N ILE A 164 5.48 -22.89 6.37
CA ILE A 164 4.34 -23.78 6.19
C ILE A 164 4.18 -24.72 7.39
N THR A 165 2.98 -25.23 7.63
CA THR A 165 2.73 -26.25 8.67
C THR A 165 3.03 -27.66 8.16
N PRO A 166 3.08 -28.68 9.03
CA PRO A 166 3.17 -30.08 8.60
C PRO A 166 1.98 -30.50 7.72
N GLU A 167 0.78 -29.98 7.96
CA GLU A 167 -0.39 -30.26 7.14
C GLU A 167 -0.27 -29.64 5.73
N ASP A 168 0.19 -28.39 5.65
CA ASP A 168 0.50 -27.74 4.37
C ASP A 168 1.55 -28.56 3.59
N LYS A 169 2.59 -29.06 4.28
CA LYS A 169 3.63 -29.90 3.67
C LYS A 169 3.05 -31.13 2.96
N VAL A 170 2.09 -31.82 3.59
CA VAL A 170 1.43 -32.99 3.00
C VAL A 170 0.69 -32.61 1.71
N GLU A 171 0.02 -31.46 1.69
CA GLU A 171 -0.66 -30.97 0.49
C GLU A 171 0.34 -30.62 -0.62
N PHE A 172 1.43 -29.93 -0.29
CA PHE A 172 2.50 -29.61 -1.25
C PHE A 172 3.13 -30.88 -1.84
N GLU A 173 3.43 -31.88 -1.02
CA GLU A 173 3.97 -33.17 -1.46
C GLU A 173 3.00 -33.91 -2.37
N THR A 174 1.70 -33.81 -2.09
CA THR A 174 0.64 -34.42 -2.90
C THR A 174 0.56 -33.75 -4.27
N ARG A 175 0.54 -32.41 -4.32
CA ARG A 175 0.53 -31.64 -5.57
C ARG A 175 1.82 -31.85 -6.38
N ALA A 176 2.98 -31.94 -5.72
CA ALA A 176 4.26 -32.24 -6.37
C ALA A 176 4.28 -33.65 -7.01
N ARG A 177 3.71 -34.65 -6.33
CA ARG A 177 3.58 -36.03 -6.85
C ARG A 177 2.61 -36.14 -8.02
N ALA A 178 1.49 -35.41 -7.97
CA ALA A 178 0.51 -35.37 -9.04
C ALA A 178 1.08 -34.84 -10.37
N GLY A 179 2.15 -34.04 -10.32
CA GLY A 179 2.84 -33.55 -11.51
C GLY A 179 2.20 -32.29 -12.10
N GLY A 180 2.27 -32.15 -13.42
CA GLY A 180 1.73 -30.98 -14.14
C GLY A 180 2.62 -29.73 -14.11
N LYS A 181 2.09 -28.62 -14.66
CA LYS A 181 2.84 -27.37 -14.87
C LYS A 181 3.44 -26.77 -13.59
N TYR A 182 2.83 -27.03 -12.43
CA TYR A 182 3.23 -26.46 -11.14
C TYR A 182 4.08 -27.37 -10.26
N LYS A 183 4.40 -28.60 -10.70
CA LYS A 183 5.22 -29.55 -9.94
C LYS A 183 6.48 -28.90 -9.36
N GLN A 184 7.20 -28.14 -10.18
CA GLN A 184 8.46 -27.54 -9.78
C GLN A 184 8.30 -26.44 -8.73
N LEU A 185 7.15 -25.74 -8.69
CA LEU A 185 6.89 -24.73 -7.68
C LEU A 185 6.75 -25.34 -6.29
N PHE A 186 5.98 -26.44 -6.18
CA PHE A 186 5.82 -27.17 -4.92
C PHE A 186 7.13 -27.79 -4.45
N THR A 187 7.89 -28.43 -5.37
CA THR A 187 9.21 -28.99 -5.05
C THR A 187 10.18 -27.93 -4.53
N LYS A 188 10.24 -26.75 -5.18
CA LYS A 188 11.12 -25.64 -4.76
C LYS A 188 10.70 -25.03 -3.43
N ALA A 189 9.40 -24.95 -3.13
CA ALA A 189 8.91 -24.46 -1.85
C ALA A 189 9.23 -25.42 -0.68
N LEU A 190 9.20 -26.74 -0.94
CA LEU A 190 9.58 -27.76 0.04
C LEU A 190 11.10 -27.88 0.24
N ASN A 191 11.89 -27.52 -0.76
CA ASN A 191 13.35 -27.63 -0.76
C ASN A 191 13.99 -26.26 -1.04
N PRO A 192 13.85 -25.29 -0.12
CA PRO A 192 14.37 -23.96 -0.34
C PRO A 192 15.90 -23.96 -0.39
N ILE A 193 16.45 -23.01 -1.14
CA ILE A 193 17.86 -22.65 -1.06
C ILE A 193 17.99 -21.49 -0.07
N PRO A 194 18.95 -21.54 0.87
CA PRO A 194 19.89 -22.64 1.10
C PRO A 194 19.24 -23.85 1.82
N MET A 195 19.73 -25.07 1.53
CA MET A 195 19.11 -26.34 1.97
C MET A 195 19.02 -26.54 3.50
N PHE A 196 19.77 -25.79 4.29
CA PHE A 196 19.69 -25.86 5.75
C PHE A 196 18.46 -25.15 6.32
N VAL A 197 17.74 -24.35 5.51
CA VAL A 197 16.50 -23.71 5.94
C VAL A 197 15.37 -24.73 5.84
N ASN A 198 14.74 -25.03 6.97
CA ASN A 198 13.56 -25.89 7.01
C ASN A 198 12.27 -25.05 6.83
N PRO A 199 11.50 -25.22 5.75
CA PRO A 199 10.27 -24.48 5.54
C PRO A 199 9.12 -24.95 6.43
N VAL A 200 9.21 -26.12 7.05
CA VAL A 200 8.14 -26.69 7.87
C VAL A 200 8.34 -26.29 9.33
N ASP A 201 7.32 -25.66 9.92
CA ASP A 201 7.33 -25.32 11.33
C ASP A 201 6.72 -26.43 12.20
N SER A 202 7.55 -27.06 13.01
CA SER A 202 7.11 -28.05 14.01
C SER A 202 6.82 -27.44 15.39
N SER A 203 7.12 -26.15 15.60
CA SER A 203 6.93 -25.49 16.91
C SER A 203 5.48 -25.09 17.18
N GLY A 204 4.65 -25.01 16.15
CA GLY A 204 3.28 -24.49 16.22
C GLY A 204 3.18 -22.97 16.08
N THR A 205 4.30 -22.25 15.96
CA THR A 205 4.33 -20.80 15.71
C THR A 205 3.57 -20.43 14.44
N ARG A 206 3.83 -21.10 13.31
CA ARG A 206 3.16 -20.89 12.03
C ARG A 206 1.66 -21.14 12.14
N LYS A 207 1.29 -22.24 12.80
CA LYS A 207 -0.11 -22.62 13.06
C LYS A 207 -0.82 -21.58 13.93
N GLY A 208 -0.11 -20.97 14.88
CA GLY A 208 -0.62 -19.89 15.73
C GLY A 208 -0.92 -18.58 15.00
N LEU A 209 -0.26 -18.31 13.87
CA LEU A 209 -0.51 -17.10 13.06
C LEU A 209 -1.75 -17.22 12.17
N GLY A 210 -2.02 -18.41 11.63
CA GLY A 210 -3.06 -18.64 10.65
C GLY A 210 -2.83 -19.90 9.83
N ARG A 211 -3.74 -20.14 8.89
CA ARG A 211 -3.59 -21.18 7.86
C ARG A 211 -3.02 -20.57 6.59
N LEU A 212 -2.45 -21.39 5.71
CA LEU A 212 -2.29 -20.95 4.32
C LEU A 212 -3.68 -20.88 3.64
N PRO A 213 -3.91 -19.88 2.78
CA PRO A 213 -4.99 -19.93 1.81
C PRO A 213 -4.89 -21.17 0.91
N PRO A 214 -5.99 -21.60 0.28
CA PRO A 214 -5.98 -22.72 -0.67
C PRO A 214 -4.90 -22.55 -1.74
N LEU A 215 -4.17 -23.62 -2.05
CA LEU A 215 -3.03 -23.54 -2.96
C LEU A 215 -3.41 -23.05 -4.36
N ASP A 216 -4.63 -23.35 -4.82
CA ASP A 216 -5.13 -22.86 -6.10
C ASP A 216 -5.26 -21.33 -6.12
N ALA A 217 -5.64 -20.70 -5.00
CA ALA A 217 -5.65 -19.24 -4.89
C ALA A 217 -4.22 -18.66 -4.88
N LEU A 218 -3.24 -19.35 -4.29
CA LEU A 218 -1.83 -18.92 -4.32
C LEU A 218 -1.24 -19.01 -5.73
N LEU A 219 -1.59 -20.06 -6.48
CA LEU A 219 -1.22 -20.21 -7.88
C LEU A 219 -1.88 -19.13 -8.75
N GLU A 220 -3.13 -18.76 -8.47
CA GLU A 220 -3.79 -17.64 -9.16
C GLU A 220 -3.06 -16.30 -8.95
N ILE A 221 -2.62 -16.02 -7.71
CA ILE A 221 -1.80 -14.84 -7.40
C ILE A 221 -0.48 -14.86 -8.18
N LEU A 222 0.19 -16.01 -8.24
CA LEU A 222 1.42 -16.18 -8.99
C LEU A 222 1.22 -15.88 -10.49
N GLU A 223 0.22 -16.50 -11.11
CA GLU A 223 -0.11 -16.28 -12.53
C GLU A 223 -0.50 -14.83 -12.84
N LYS A 224 -1.19 -14.16 -11.90
CA LYS A 224 -1.51 -12.73 -12.03
C LYS A 224 -0.27 -11.86 -11.90
N ALA A 225 0.65 -12.20 -11.00
CA ALA A 225 1.90 -11.46 -10.85
C ALA A 225 2.80 -11.60 -12.09
N GLU A 226 2.92 -12.80 -12.65
CA GLU A 226 3.64 -13.04 -13.91
C GLU A 226 3.04 -12.21 -15.05
N ARG A 227 1.72 -12.24 -15.24
CA ARG A 227 1.05 -11.42 -16.25
C ARG A 227 1.23 -9.93 -16.05
N CYS A 228 1.10 -9.42 -14.82
CA CYS A 228 1.31 -8.00 -14.54
C CYS A 228 2.74 -7.55 -14.94
N GLN A 229 3.74 -8.42 -14.79
CA GLN A 229 5.11 -8.15 -15.19
C GLN A 229 5.30 -8.24 -16.72
N GLU A 230 4.78 -9.30 -17.35
CA GLU A 230 4.90 -9.54 -18.80
C GLU A 230 4.16 -8.46 -19.62
N ASP A 231 2.95 -8.12 -19.19
CA ASP A 231 2.07 -7.15 -19.87
C ASP A 231 2.33 -5.70 -19.42
N THR A 232 3.35 -5.46 -18.58
CA THR A 232 3.75 -4.12 -18.09
C THR A 232 2.58 -3.34 -17.46
N HIS A 233 1.81 -4.01 -16.59
CA HIS A 233 0.69 -3.39 -15.89
C HIS A 233 1.13 -2.17 -15.05
N SER A 234 0.24 -1.18 -14.96
CA SER A 234 0.43 -0.02 -14.07
C SER A 234 0.45 -0.42 -12.59
N GLU A 235 0.92 0.48 -11.72
CA GLU A 235 0.93 0.30 -10.26
C GLU A 235 -0.48 -0.07 -9.74
N ALA A 236 -1.50 0.64 -10.23
CA ALA A 236 -2.91 0.35 -9.93
C ALA A 236 -3.34 -1.05 -10.41
N GLY A 237 -2.86 -1.49 -11.58
CA GLY A 237 -3.11 -2.83 -12.11
C GLY A 237 -2.53 -3.92 -11.21
N TRP A 238 -1.28 -3.75 -10.77
CA TRP A 238 -0.63 -4.62 -9.78
C TRP A 238 -1.39 -4.66 -8.46
N ASN A 239 -1.79 -3.48 -7.97
CA ASN A 239 -2.54 -3.31 -6.74
C ASN A 239 -3.87 -4.08 -6.75
N CYS A 240 -4.62 -4.00 -7.84
CA CYS A 240 -5.89 -4.71 -7.99
C CYS A 240 -5.72 -6.21 -8.21
N ALA A 241 -4.72 -6.65 -8.99
CA ALA A 241 -4.59 -8.04 -9.41
C ALA A 241 -3.82 -8.90 -8.40
N VAL A 242 -2.86 -8.32 -7.67
CA VAL A 242 -1.86 -9.06 -6.89
C VAL A 242 -1.81 -8.59 -5.44
N HIS A 243 -1.49 -7.31 -5.20
CA HIS A 243 -1.15 -6.85 -3.86
C HIS A 243 -2.36 -6.89 -2.92
N TYR A 244 -3.47 -6.27 -3.31
CA TYR A 244 -4.69 -6.25 -2.49
C TYR A 244 -5.26 -7.66 -2.29
N PRO A 245 -5.46 -8.49 -3.34
CA PRO A 245 -5.94 -9.86 -3.15
C PRO A 245 -5.03 -10.71 -2.25
N LEU A 246 -3.71 -10.57 -2.34
CA LEU A 246 -2.79 -11.32 -1.48
C LEU A 246 -2.89 -10.88 -0.01
N MET A 247 -3.05 -9.57 0.26
CA MET A 247 -3.29 -9.07 1.62
C MET A 247 -4.61 -9.56 2.18
N GLU A 248 -5.69 -9.49 1.38
CA GLU A 248 -7.01 -9.96 1.78
C GLU A 248 -6.99 -11.46 2.09
N LEU A 249 -6.37 -12.29 1.23
CA LEU A 249 -6.19 -13.72 1.48
C LEU A 249 -5.40 -13.97 2.76
N ALA A 250 -4.27 -13.28 2.97
CA ALA A 250 -3.46 -13.49 4.16
C ALA A 250 -4.26 -13.20 5.45
N LEU A 251 -5.03 -12.11 5.48
CA LEU A 251 -5.85 -11.71 6.61
C LEU A 251 -7.08 -12.61 6.80
N LYS A 252 -7.74 -13.03 5.72
CA LYS A 252 -8.88 -13.96 5.78
C LYS A 252 -8.50 -15.26 6.48
N TYR A 253 -7.31 -15.79 6.19
CA TYR A 253 -6.82 -17.04 6.77
C TYR A 253 -5.96 -16.83 8.04
N ALA A 254 -5.87 -15.60 8.57
CA ALA A 254 -5.23 -15.34 9.85
C ALA A 254 -6.10 -15.86 11.00
N ASN A 255 -5.49 -16.44 12.03
CA ASN A 255 -6.25 -16.97 13.17
C ASN A 255 -7.09 -15.89 13.87
N ILE A 256 -6.58 -14.66 13.88
CA ILE A 256 -7.25 -13.51 14.50
C ILE A 256 -8.57 -13.12 13.82
N ASN A 257 -8.81 -13.60 12.59
CA ASN A 257 -10.03 -13.38 11.81
C ASN A 257 -10.85 -14.68 11.62
N SER A 258 -10.42 -15.81 12.20
CA SER A 258 -10.98 -17.14 11.94
C SER A 258 -12.46 -17.29 12.31
N HIS A 259 -12.93 -16.57 13.34
CA HIS A 259 -14.33 -16.53 13.75
C HIS A 259 -15.28 -16.04 12.63
N PHE A 260 -14.81 -15.21 11.69
CA PHE A 260 -15.61 -14.73 10.55
C PHE A 260 -15.66 -15.69 9.37
N CYS A 261 -14.70 -16.62 9.29
CA CYS A 261 -14.63 -17.61 8.23
C CYS A 261 -15.51 -18.83 8.52
N ALA A 262 -15.63 -19.25 9.78
CA ALA A 262 -16.50 -20.36 10.18
C ALA A 262 -17.98 -20.08 9.87
N ASN A 263 -18.43 -18.84 10.06
CA ASN A 263 -19.83 -18.45 9.82
C ASN A 263 -20.23 -18.34 8.34
N ASN A 264 -19.28 -18.38 7.40
CA ASN A 264 -19.54 -18.26 5.96
C ASN A 264 -19.29 -19.53 5.15
N VAL A 265 -18.78 -20.61 5.77
CA VAL A 265 -18.42 -21.86 5.04
C VAL A 265 -19.22 -23.08 5.51
N CYS A 266 -19.90 -23.04 6.66
CA CYS A 266 -20.63 -24.20 7.19
C CYS A 266 -22.01 -23.83 7.77
N GLN A 267 -22.95 -23.39 6.93
CA GLN A 267 -24.39 -23.63 7.23
C GLN A 267 -24.80 -24.96 6.61
N GLN A 268 -24.17 -26.04 7.09
CA GLN A 268 -24.71 -27.40 7.02
C GLN A 268 -23.84 -28.27 7.95
N ASP A 269 -24.48 -28.72 9.02
CA ASP A 269 -24.16 -29.95 9.76
C ASP A 269 -22.87 -29.99 10.61
N THR A 270 -22.87 -29.27 11.74
CA THR A 270 -22.45 -29.86 13.04
C THR A 270 -23.00 -29.01 14.20
N ALA A 271 -24.24 -29.30 14.60
CA ALA A 271 -24.74 -28.91 15.91
C ALA A 271 -24.15 -29.89 16.94
N ASN A 272 -22.94 -29.64 17.47
CA ASN A 272 -22.46 -30.28 18.70
C ASN A 272 -21.14 -29.77 19.29
N ASP A 273 -20.76 -28.51 19.06
CA ASP A 273 -19.63 -27.94 19.80
C ASP A 273 -20.10 -27.04 20.93
N ILE A 274 -19.65 -27.44 22.12
CA ILE A 274 -19.82 -26.84 23.44
C ILE A 274 -19.64 -25.33 23.33
N ALA A 275 -20.66 -24.58 23.76
CA ALA A 275 -20.62 -23.13 23.92
C ALA A 275 -19.49 -22.76 24.90
N ASN A 276 -18.30 -22.56 24.37
CA ASN A 276 -17.26 -21.84 25.09
C ASN A 276 -17.67 -20.37 25.09
N ASP A 277 -17.60 -19.81 26.28
CA ASP A 277 -17.86 -18.42 26.69
C ASP A 277 -16.88 -17.42 26.04
N THR A 278 -16.72 -17.48 24.71
CA THR A 278 -15.97 -16.49 23.96
C THR A 278 -16.93 -15.39 23.55
N ALA A 279 -16.88 -14.27 24.27
CA ALA A 279 -17.56 -13.03 23.90
C ALA A 279 -17.41 -12.75 22.40
N ASP A 280 -18.50 -12.32 21.77
CA ASP A 280 -18.51 -11.99 20.34
C ASP A 280 -17.34 -11.08 19.99
N PRO A 281 -16.64 -11.34 18.87
CA PRO A 281 -15.50 -10.52 18.47
C PRO A 281 -15.94 -9.07 18.28
N GLU A 282 -15.20 -8.13 18.88
CA GLU A 282 -15.51 -6.70 18.79
C GLU A 282 -14.81 -5.98 17.62
N ILE A 283 -13.76 -6.59 17.08
CA ILE A 283 -12.92 -6.05 16.01
C ILE A 283 -12.61 -7.10 14.93
N LEU A 284 -12.21 -6.61 13.76
CA LEU A 284 -11.64 -7.37 12.66
C LEU A 284 -10.34 -6.68 12.21
N ILE A 285 -9.29 -7.42 11.88
CA ILE A 285 -8.13 -6.83 11.20
C ILE A 285 -8.38 -6.90 9.68
N ASP A 286 -8.49 -5.74 9.05
CA ASP A 286 -8.89 -5.59 7.65
C ASP A 286 -7.84 -4.80 6.85
N VAL A 287 -7.88 -4.90 5.52
CA VAL A 287 -7.06 -4.10 4.61
C VAL A 287 -7.93 -3.07 3.90
N VAL A 288 -7.53 -1.80 3.98
CA VAL A 288 -8.26 -0.68 3.37
C VAL A 288 -7.40 -0.03 2.30
N ASN A 289 -7.98 0.18 1.11
CA ASN A 289 -7.39 1.02 0.07
C ASN A 289 -7.35 2.48 0.54
N ALA A 290 -6.15 3.05 0.59
CA ALA A 290 -5.85 4.37 1.10
C ALA A 290 -5.25 5.30 0.02
N THR A 291 -5.27 4.92 -1.25
CA THR A 291 -4.69 5.68 -2.39
C THR A 291 -5.16 7.14 -2.50
N THR A 292 -6.31 7.47 -1.91
CA THR A 292 -6.87 8.84 -1.86
C THR A 292 -6.69 9.53 -0.52
N ALA A 293 -6.18 8.84 0.50
CA ALA A 293 -6.01 9.36 1.84
C ALA A 293 -4.90 10.41 1.88
N GLN A 294 -5.19 11.57 2.46
CA GLN A 294 -4.21 12.65 2.62
C GLN A 294 -3.95 12.89 4.10
N ILE A 295 -2.71 13.24 4.41
CA ILE A 295 -2.33 13.68 5.75
C ILE A 295 -3.07 14.98 6.07
N SER A 296 -3.75 15.02 7.22
CA SER A 296 -4.37 16.24 7.70
C SER A 296 -3.28 17.28 8.03
N PRO A 297 -3.42 18.55 7.62
CA PRO A 297 -2.43 19.59 7.90
C PRO A 297 -2.09 19.75 9.39
N LEU A 298 -3.00 19.39 10.29
CA LEU A 298 -2.77 19.45 11.74
C LEU A 298 -1.67 18.50 12.24
N TYR A 299 -1.38 17.43 11.50
CA TYR A 299 -0.39 16.41 11.90
C TYR A 299 0.80 16.34 10.95
N ALA A 300 0.79 17.12 9.87
CA ALA A 300 1.91 17.23 8.95
C ALA A 300 3.13 17.88 9.66
N LEU A 301 4.35 17.52 9.24
CA LEU A 301 5.55 18.17 9.73
C LEU A 301 5.60 19.63 9.23
N ASN A 302 5.99 20.55 10.11
CA ASN A 302 5.94 22.01 9.90
C ASN A 302 7.02 22.58 8.94
N SER A 303 7.79 21.75 8.24
CA SER A 303 8.76 22.26 7.27
C SER A 303 8.02 22.76 6.02
N GLN A 304 8.32 23.99 5.59
CA GLN A 304 7.66 24.72 4.48
C GLN A 304 7.81 24.08 3.08
N ALA A 305 8.05 22.77 2.99
CA ALA A 305 8.27 22.05 1.73
C ALA A 305 7.51 20.72 1.59
N ILE A 306 6.70 20.29 2.57
CA ILE A 306 5.91 19.05 2.39
C ILE A 306 4.57 19.40 1.77
N GLN A 307 4.45 19.22 0.46
CA GLN A 307 3.15 19.18 -0.19
C GLN A 307 2.26 18.20 0.59
N HIS A 308 1.17 18.70 1.19
CA HIS A 308 0.18 17.99 2.00
C HIS A 308 -0.61 16.89 1.24
N ARG A 309 0.00 16.27 0.24
CA ARG A 309 -0.58 15.28 -0.67
C ARG A 309 0.10 13.91 -0.56
N LYS A 310 0.97 13.70 0.44
CA LYS A 310 1.62 12.40 0.67
C LYS A 310 0.59 11.40 1.18
N ARG A 311 0.64 10.19 0.64
CA ARG A 311 -0.35 9.12 0.85
C ARG A 311 0.39 7.79 1.04
N VAL A 312 -0.37 6.78 1.39
CA VAL A 312 0.01 5.37 1.24
C VAL A 312 -1.10 4.67 0.45
N ASP A 313 -0.79 3.59 -0.23
CA ASP A 313 -1.77 2.89 -1.06
C ASP A 313 -2.73 2.02 -0.26
N PHE A 314 -2.25 1.41 0.83
CA PHE A 314 -3.06 0.57 1.70
C PHE A 314 -2.71 0.75 3.18
N CYS A 315 -3.67 0.37 4.03
CA CYS A 315 -3.49 0.28 5.47
C CYS A 315 -4.05 -1.04 5.98
N LEU A 316 -3.33 -1.71 6.87
CA LEU A 316 -3.98 -2.66 7.78
C LEU A 316 -4.59 -1.87 8.92
N VAL A 317 -5.85 -2.17 9.22
CA VAL A 317 -6.63 -1.43 10.20
C VAL A 317 -7.31 -2.36 11.19
N ILE A 318 -7.54 -1.85 12.39
CA ILE A 318 -8.50 -2.43 13.32
C ILE A 318 -9.87 -1.87 12.94
N LYS A 319 -10.72 -2.73 12.40
CA LYS A 319 -12.09 -2.37 12.00
C LYS A 319 -13.05 -2.75 13.12
N PRO A 320 -13.70 -1.76 13.77
CA PRO A 320 -14.72 -2.05 14.77
C PRO A 320 -15.91 -2.75 14.12
N ILE A 321 -16.41 -3.80 14.75
CA ILE A 321 -17.59 -4.51 14.25
C ILE A 321 -18.83 -3.69 14.56
N LYS A 322 -19.68 -3.50 13.55
CA LYS A 322 -20.87 -2.65 13.69
C LYS A 322 -21.73 -3.12 14.87
N LYS A 323 -22.29 -2.16 15.60
CA LYS A 323 -23.18 -2.39 16.76
C LYS A 323 -22.48 -2.97 18.00
N THR A 324 -21.15 -3.09 18.02
CA THR A 324 -20.42 -3.42 19.24
C THR A 324 -20.13 -2.16 20.05
N THR A 325 -19.91 -2.34 21.35
CA THR A 325 -19.49 -1.29 22.27
C THR A 325 -18.23 -0.59 21.78
N THR A 326 -17.25 -1.36 21.29
CA THR A 326 -16.03 -0.83 20.67
C THR A 326 -16.32 0.09 19.46
N ALA A 327 -17.27 -0.26 18.58
CA ALA A 327 -17.62 0.60 17.45
C ALA A 327 -18.27 1.92 17.87
N HIS A 328 -19.11 1.88 18.91
CA HIS A 328 -19.69 3.10 19.49
C HIS A 328 -18.61 4.00 20.08
N TYR A 329 -17.68 3.44 20.86
CA TYR A 329 -16.60 4.21 21.47
C TYR A 329 -15.67 4.86 20.44
N ILE A 330 -15.22 4.11 19.44
CA ILE A 330 -14.33 4.66 18.42
C ILE A 330 -15.04 5.74 17.59
N SER A 331 -16.32 5.54 17.26
CA SER A 331 -17.11 6.55 16.54
C SER A 331 -17.24 7.83 17.35
N GLY A 332 -17.50 7.72 18.67
CA GLY A 332 -17.54 8.87 19.58
C GLY A 332 -16.19 9.58 19.66
N LEU A 333 -15.08 8.83 19.82
CA LEU A 333 -13.74 9.40 19.85
C LEU A 333 -13.42 10.17 18.55
N ALA A 334 -13.74 9.60 17.39
CA ALA A 334 -13.57 10.26 16.10
C ALA A 334 -14.36 11.58 16.03
N GLN A 335 -15.64 11.56 16.43
CA GLN A 335 -16.53 12.74 16.39
C GLN A 335 -16.08 13.86 17.33
N THR A 336 -15.49 13.53 18.48
CA THR A 336 -14.96 14.53 19.42
C THR A 336 -13.62 15.12 18.97
N SER A 337 -12.97 14.53 17.98
CA SER A 337 -11.73 15.08 17.42
C SER A 337 -12.01 16.24 16.48
N SER A 338 -11.14 17.25 16.47
CA SER A 338 -11.22 18.42 15.57
C SER A 338 -11.31 18.09 14.08
N THR A 339 -10.78 16.94 13.64
CA THR A 339 -10.79 16.46 12.25
C THR A 339 -11.87 15.41 11.97
N GLY A 340 -12.68 15.05 12.97
CA GLY A 340 -13.64 13.95 12.86
C GLY A 340 -12.96 12.57 12.69
N SER A 341 -11.68 12.44 13.03
CA SER A 341 -10.86 11.25 12.77
C SER A 341 -10.00 10.89 13.99
N ILE A 342 -9.88 9.60 14.30
CA ILE A 342 -8.86 9.13 15.26
C ILE A 342 -7.48 9.05 14.61
N ASN A 343 -7.40 9.12 13.29
CA ASN A 343 -6.15 9.02 12.54
C ASN A 343 -5.65 10.38 12.07
N HIS A 344 -4.42 10.39 11.54
CA HIS A 344 -3.76 11.57 10.98
C HIS A 344 -4.27 11.94 9.57
N THR A 345 -5.40 11.36 9.14
CA THR A 345 -6.05 11.57 7.86
C THR A 345 -7.55 11.72 8.05
N GLU A 346 -8.17 12.55 7.20
CA GLU A 346 -9.62 12.77 7.16
C GLU A 346 -10.31 11.85 6.13
N PHE A 347 -9.61 10.86 5.59
CA PHE A 347 -10.18 9.91 4.65
C PHE A 347 -11.25 9.04 5.33
N THR A 348 -12.50 9.18 4.88
CA THR A 348 -13.68 8.62 5.54
C THR A 348 -13.55 7.14 5.92
N PRO A 349 -13.07 6.23 5.04
CA PRO A 349 -12.90 4.82 5.39
C PRO A 349 -11.93 4.55 6.54
N LEU A 350 -10.99 5.46 6.82
CA LEU A 350 -10.00 5.32 7.89
C LEU A 350 -10.38 6.08 9.16
N ARG A 351 -11.32 7.04 9.14
CA ARG A 351 -11.62 7.89 10.32
C ARG A 351 -11.90 7.11 11.62
N PRO A 352 -12.68 6.01 11.60
CA PRO A 352 -13.00 5.24 12.80
C PRO A 352 -12.25 3.90 12.83
N CYS A 353 -11.08 3.78 12.21
CA CYS A 353 -10.34 2.52 12.11
C CYS A 353 -8.87 2.74 12.46
N PRO A 354 -8.40 2.39 13.67
CA PRO A 354 -7.00 2.57 14.03
C PRO A 354 -6.08 1.91 12.99
N ILE A 355 -5.15 2.68 12.43
CA ILE A 355 -4.20 2.18 11.43
C ILE A 355 -3.06 1.49 12.17
N SER A 356 -2.84 0.21 11.92
CA SER A 356 -1.76 -0.55 12.58
C SER A 356 -0.55 -0.76 11.68
N VAL A 357 -0.75 -0.92 10.37
CA VAL A 357 0.34 -1.06 9.38
C VAL A 357 0.04 -0.17 8.19
N SER A 358 1.03 0.58 7.71
CA SER A 358 0.92 1.40 6.49
C SER A 358 1.69 0.76 5.33
N ILE A 359 1.13 0.78 4.13
CA ILE A 359 1.68 0.04 2.98
C ILE A 359 1.70 0.95 1.76
N GLU A 360 2.90 1.17 1.23
CA GLU A 360 3.15 1.88 -0.03
C GLU A 360 3.50 0.87 -1.13
N THR A 361 3.00 1.08 -2.34
CA THR A 361 3.32 0.24 -3.50
C THR A 361 4.02 1.07 -4.56
N LYS A 362 4.87 0.43 -5.37
CA LYS A 362 5.54 1.01 -6.53
C LYS A 362 5.71 -0.05 -7.60
N LEU A 363 5.94 0.39 -8.84
CA LEU A 363 6.35 -0.52 -9.90
C LEU A 363 7.79 -1.01 -9.70
N THR A 364 8.12 -2.14 -10.33
CA THR A 364 9.48 -2.66 -10.41
C THR A 364 10.40 -1.61 -11.04
N GLY A 365 11.54 -1.34 -10.41
CA GLY A 365 12.54 -0.41 -10.92
C GLY A 365 12.24 1.08 -10.69
N GLU A 366 11.10 1.44 -10.10
CA GLU A 366 10.85 2.81 -9.64
C GLU A 366 11.69 3.17 -8.42
N GLU A 367 11.95 4.47 -8.24
CA GLU A 367 12.86 4.97 -7.21
C GLU A 367 12.37 4.63 -5.79
N TRP A 368 13.02 3.64 -5.16
CA TRP A 368 12.88 3.28 -3.74
C TRP A 368 12.90 4.50 -2.82
N GLN A 369 13.71 5.50 -3.16
CA GLN A 369 13.81 6.72 -2.37
C GLN A 369 12.49 7.49 -2.34
N THR A 370 11.74 7.53 -3.44
CA THR A 370 10.43 8.19 -3.48
C THR A 370 9.41 7.44 -2.62
N ALA A 371 9.39 6.10 -2.65
CA ALA A 371 8.53 5.31 -1.76
C ALA A 371 8.89 5.55 -0.28
N MET A 372 10.19 5.54 0.03
CA MET A 372 10.69 5.82 1.37
C MET A 372 10.28 7.22 1.85
N GLU A 373 10.36 8.24 0.99
CA GLU A 373 9.92 9.61 1.30
C GLU A 373 8.43 9.67 1.67
N GLN A 374 7.58 9.04 0.86
CA GLN A 374 6.14 9.01 1.12
C GLN A 374 5.82 8.30 2.43
N GLN A 375 6.38 7.10 2.60
CA GLN A 375 6.17 6.27 3.78
C GLN A 375 6.64 6.95 5.07
N THR A 376 7.77 7.66 5.01
CA THR A 376 8.37 8.34 6.16
C THR A 376 7.54 9.52 6.63
N VAL A 377 7.09 10.38 5.71
CA VAL A 377 6.24 11.52 6.04
C VAL A 377 4.91 11.06 6.63
N TRP A 378 4.33 9.98 6.07
CA TRP A 378 3.12 9.36 6.58
C TRP A 378 3.29 8.84 8.02
N LEU A 379 4.36 8.08 8.29
CA LEU A 379 4.64 7.55 9.62
C LEU A 379 4.92 8.64 10.67
N ALA A 380 5.63 9.70 10.28
CA ALA A 380 5.87 10.84 11.17
C ALA A 380 4.55 11.53 11.56
N ALA A 381 3.66 11.78 10.60
CA ALA A 381 2.34 12.34 10.86
C ALA A 381 1.45 11.40 11.70
N HIS A 382 1.55 10.09 11.45
CA HIS A 382 0.86 9.08 12.24
C HIS A 382 1.30 9.13 13.70
N TRP A 383 2.61 9.16 13.96
CA TRP A 383 3.13 9.31 15.31
C TRP A 383 2.66 10.61 15.99
N ASN A 384 2.67 11.75 15.28
CA ASN A 384 2.18 13.02 15.83
C ASN A 384 0.70 12.92 16.24
N ARG A 385 -0.12 12.19 15.49
CA ARG A 385 -1.51 11.94 15.87
C ARG A 385 -1.62 11.07 17.12
N LEU A 386 -0.86 9.97 17.18
CA LEU A 386 -0.86 9.09 18.35
C LEU A 386 -0.40 9.84 19.60
N ASP A 387 0.64 10.67 19.48
CA ASP A 387 1.12 11.55 20.55
C ASP A 387 0.02 12.49 21.06
N SER A 388 -0.77 13.07 20.16
CA SER A 388 -1.93 13.88 20.52
C SER A 388 -3.01 13.08 21.26
N LEU A 389 -3.25 11.82 20.91
CA LEU A 389 -4.26 10.97 21.57
C LEU A 389 -3.84 10.53 22.97
N ILE A 390 -2.54 10.38 23.22
CA ILE A 390 -1.97 9.95 24.51
C ILE A 390 -1.48 11.13 25.36
N GLU A 391 -1.85 12.37 25.01
CA GLU A 391 -1.44 13.60 25.69
C GLU A 391 0.09 13.73 25.85
N ASN A 392 0.82 13.30 24.82
CA ASN A 392 2.28 13.26 24.77
C ASN A 392 2.96 12.36 25.83
N SER A 393 2.21 11.46 26.48
CA SER A 393 2.73 10.51 27.47
C SER A 393 3.92 9.70 26.95
N LYS A 394 5.10 9.90 27.56
CA LYS A 394 6.31 9.13 27.22
C LYS A 394 6.13 7.65 27.52
N ALA A 395 5.57 7.31 28.68
CA ALA A 395 5.37 5.91 29.06
C ALA A 395 4.46 5.15 28.08
N ALA A 396 3.36 5.77 27.64
CA ALA A 396 2.48 5.17 26.64
C ALA A 396 3.19 5.02 25.29
N ARG A 397 3.96 6.02 24.86
CA ARG A 397 4.73 5.95 23.60
C ARG A 397 5.77 4.83 23.63
N ASP A 398 6.55 4.75 24.71
CA ASP A 398 7.61 3.75 24.90
C ASP A 398 7.00 2.33 24.96
N GLU A 399 5.80 2.18 25.52
CA GLU A 399 5.06 0.90 25.51
C GLU A 399 4.65 0.45 24.10
N LEU A 400 4.23 1.37 23.22
CA LEU A 400 3.93 1.01 21.83
C LEU A 400 5.21 0.66 21.05
N CYS A 401 6.31 1.34 21.37
CA CYS A 401 7.65 1.18 20.81
C CYS A 401 7.78 1.56 19.33
N PHE A 402 7.04 0.93 18.41
CA PHE A 402 7.20 1.12 16.96
C PHE A 402 5.88 1.06 16.18
N LEU A 403 5.89 1.65 14.98
CA LEU A 403 4.86 1.50 13.96
C LEU A 403 5.43 0.75 12.74
N PRO A 404 4.88 -0.42 12.36
CA PRO A 404 5.32 -1.15 11.18
C PRO A 404 4.83 -0.51 9.88
N ALA A 405 5.63 -0.69 8.83
CA ALA A 405 5.26 -0.33 7.46
C ALA A 405 5.81 -1.33 6.44
N ILE A 406 5.19 -1.36 5.27
CA ILE A 406 5.59 -2.21 4.16
C ILE A 406 5.75 -1.36 2.91
N ILE A 407 6.80 -1.59 2.15
CA ILE A 407 6.93 -1.12 0.77
C ILE A 407 6.88 -2.34 -0.14
N VAL A 408 5.99 -2.32 -1.13
CA VAL A 408 5.91 -3.34 -2.18
C VAL A 408 6.41 -2.75 -3.49
N GLN A 409 7.39 -3.38 -4.13
CA GLN A 409 7.91 -2.97 -5.45
C GLN A 409 7.73 -4.10 -6.45
N GLY A 410 6.69 -4.01 -7.28
CA GLY A 410 6.29 -5.11 -8.16
C GLY A 410 6.15 -6.41 -7.39
N HIS A 411 7.09 -7.35 -7.58
CA HIS A 411 7.06 -8.61 -6.86
C HIS A 411 7.49 -8.55 -5.39
N ASP A 412 8.35 -7.61 -5.02
CA ASP A 412 9.12 -7.68 -3.78
C ASP A 412 8.46 -6.93 -2.62
N TRP A 413 8.41 -7.58 -1.45
CA TRP A 413 7.78 -7.05 -0.24
C TRP A 413 8.83 -6.77 0.82
N THR A 414 8.87 -5.54 1.31
CA THR A 414 9.90 -5.08 2.24
C THR A 414 9.30 -4.46 3.49
N PHE A 415 9.78 -4.91 4.65
CA PHE A 415 9.41 -4.40 5.97
C PHE A 415 10.27 -3.20 6.38
N LEU A 416 9.62 -2.24 7.03
CA LEU A 416 10.20 -1.07 7.68
C LEU A 416 9.48 -0.86 9.02
N ALA A 417 10.10 -0.08 9.91
CA ALA A 417 9.43 0.37 11.13
C ALA A 417 9.82 1.81 11.47
N ALA A 418 8.90 2.53 12.11
CA ALA A 418 9.16 3.86 12.67
C ALA A 418 9.12 3.83 14.19
N THR A 419 10.15 4.37 14.84
CA THR A 419 10.13 4.69 16.28
C THR A 419 10.20 6.21 16.47
N LYS A 420 9.91 6.69 17.68
CA LYS A 420 10.05 8.11 18.04
C LYS A 420 11.30 8.31 18.87
N GLY A 421 12.09 9.31 18.49
CA GLY A 421 13.29 9.74 19.20
C GLY A 421 13.01 10.87 20.19
N GLU A 422 14.07 11.62 20.47
CA GLU A 422 14.06 12.73 21.42
C GLU A 422 13.32 13.97 20.88
N ILE A 423 13.02 14.90 21.79
CA ILE A 423 12.50 16.22 21.42
C ILE A 423 13.63 17.02 20.77
N MET A 424 13.41 17.50 19.55
CA MET A 424 14.43 18.14 18.73
C MET A 424 14.39 19.66 18.80
N ASN A 425 13.27 20.25 19.23
CA ASN A 425 13.13 21.70 19.26
C ASN A 425 12.22 22.18 20.40
N GLN A 426 12.25 23.50 20.64
CA GLN A 426 11.45 24.16 21.67
C GLN A 426 9.93 24.09 21.42
N ARG A 427 9.50 23.68 20.22
CA ARG A 427 8.07 23.46 19.90
C ARG A 427 7.57 22.09 20.34
N GLY A 428 8.47 21.22 20.81
CA GLY A 428 8.14 19.87 21.23
C GLY A 428 8.14 18.84 20.09
N ASP A 429 8.61 19.19 18.89
CA ASP A 429 8.67 18.22 17.79
C ASP A 429 9.67 17.12 18.14
N ARG A 430 9.27 15.87 17.91
CA ARG A 430 10.11 14.69 18.13
C ARG A 430 10.63 14.13 16.82
N GLU A 431 11.88 13.71 16.84
CA GLU A 431 12.49 12.98 15.75
C GLU A 431 11.72 11.69 15.47
N THR A 432 11.55 11.35 14.19
CA THR A 432 11.04 10.04 13.77
C THR A 432 12.19 9.23 13.16
N LEU A 433 12.48 8.08 13.76
CA LEU A 433 13.53 7.17 13.31
C LEU A 433 12.92 6.09 12.43
N ILE A 434 13.41 5.96 11.19
CA ILE A 434 12.93 4.97 10.22
C ILE A 434 13.97 3.86 10.06
N TRP A 435 13.63 2.69 10.58
CA TRP A 435 14.44 1.47 10.50
C TRP A 435 14.17 0.75 9.18
N ASN A 436 15.22 0.55 8.39
CA ASN A 436 15.17 -0.04 7.06
C ASN A 436 16.34 -1.01 6.84
N LYS A 437 16.28 -1.95 5.88
CA LYS A 437 15.09 -2.53 5.26
C LYS A 437 15.24 -4.05 5.31
N VAL A 438 14.14 -4.80 5.45
CA VAL A 438 14.15 -6.27 5.33
C VAL A 438 13.16 -6.72 4.28
N THR A 439 13.66 -7.16 3.12
CA THR A 439 12.82 -7.83 2.11
C THR A 439 12.44 -9.20 2.64
N PHE A 440 11.15 -9.48 2.75
CA PHE A 440 10.65 -10.68 3.40
C PHE A 440 9.97 -11.68 2.49
N GLY A 441 9.65 -11.32 1.25
CA GLY A 441 9.11 -12.26 0.29
C GLY A 441 8.89 -11.62 -1.07
N SER A 442 8.54 -12.47 -2.03
CA SER A 442 8.38 -12.09 -3.43
C SER A 442 7.23 -12.87 -4.06
N THR A 443 6.47 -12.25 -4.96
CA THR A 443 5.41 -12.94 -5.72
C THR A 443 5.93 -13.65 -6.98
N THR A 444 7.25 -13.74 -7.15
CA THR A 444 7.91 -14.52 -8.24
C THR A 444 7.85 -16.03 -8.05
N GLY A 445 7.46 -16.52 -6.87
CA GLY A 445 7.43 -17.94 -6.59
C GLY A 445 6.62 -18.30 -5.35
N LEU A 446 6.18 -19.56 -5.27
CA LEU A 446 5.31 -20.04 -4.20
C LEU A 446 5.93 -19.92 -2.80
N LYS A 447 7.25 -20.17 -2.66
CA LYS A 447 8.00 -19.92 -1.41
C LYS A 447 7.79 -18.47 -0.95
N GLY A 448 8.01 -17.52 -1.84
CA GLY A 448 7.91 -16.09 -1.54
C GLY A 448 6.50 -15.66 -1.16
N ILE A 449 5.48 -16.21 -1.83
CA ILE A 449 4.07 -15.99 -1.46
C ILE A 449 3.78 -16.51 -0.04
N CYS A 450 4.25 -17.71 0.31
CA CYS A 450 4.11 -18.24 1.68
C CYS A 450 4.80 -17.36 2.73
N GLN A 451 5.97 -16.80 2.41
CA GLN A 451 6.66 -15.85 3.28
C GLN A 451 5.84 -14.58 3.50
N ILE A 452 5.30 -14.01 2.42
CA ILE A 452 4.45 -12.80 2.47
C ILE A 452 3.25 -13.06 3.39
N ILE A 453 2.55 -14.19 3.19
CA ILE A 453 1.39 -14.55 4.00
C ILE A 453 1.75 -14.66 5.47
N LYS A 454 2.84 -15.36 5.81
CA LYS A 454 3.27 -15.52 7.21
C LYS A 454 3.56 -14.17 7.87
N VAL A 455 4.27 -13.27 7.18
CA VAL A 455 4.60 -11.94 7.71
C VAL A 455 3.34 -11.08 7.86
N LEU A 456 2.44 -11.08 6.88
CA LEU A 456 1.17 -10.34 6.99
C LEU A 456 0.30 -10.87 8.15
N GLN A 457 0.22 -12.20 8.33
CA GLN A 457 -0.49 -12.81 9.46
C GLN A 457 0.18 -12.47 10.81
N ARG A 458 1.53 -12.41 10.85
CA ARG A 458 2.28 -11.95 12.03
C ARG A 458 1.97 -10.51 12.39
N LEU A 459 1.94 -9.61 11.40
CA LEU A 459 1.59 -8.21 11.63
C LEU A 459 0.12 -8.04 12.03
N ALA A 460 -0.77 -8.91 11.53
CA ALA A 460 -2.15 -8.94 11.97
C ALA A 460 -2.27 -9.38 13.45
N VAL A 461 -1.53 -10.40 13.87
CA VAL A 461 -1.44 -10.82 15.28
C VAL A 461 -0.87 -9.70 16.14
N TRP A 462 0.19 -9.00 15.70
CA TRP A 462 0.71 -7.83 16.41
C TRP A 462 -0.33 -6.70 16.51
N SER A 463 -1.10 -6.47 15.45
CA SER A 463 -2.17 -5.47 15.43
C SER A 463 -3.23 -5.76 16.50
N GLU A 464 -3.63 -7.02 16.63
CA GLU A 464 -4.67 -7.43 17.58
C GLU A 464 -4.16 -7.62 19.02
N LYS A 465 -2.94 -8.14 19.21
CA LYS A 465 -2.41 -8.51 20.53
C LYS A 465 -1.49 -7.46 21.16
N THR A 466 -0.98 -6.50 20.38
CA THR A 466 -0.08 -5.45 20.88
C THR A 466 -0.66 -4.06 20.63
N TYR A 467 -0.93 -3.71 19.37
CA TYR A 467 -1.39 -2.37 19.02
C TYR A 467 -2.81 -2.09 19.55
N TRP A 468 -3.75 -3.03 19.41
CA TRP A 468 -5.13 -2.82 19.87
C TRP A 468 -5.26 -2.65 21.40
N PRO A 469 -4.66 -3.51 22.25
CA PRO A 469 -4.70 -3.31 23.70
C PRO A 469 -4.06 -1.99 24.12
N TRP A 470 -2.95 -1.61 23.49
CA TRP A 470 -2.31 -0.32 23.70
C TRP A 470 -3.26 0.84 23.35
N PHE A 471 -3.90 0.78 22.18
CA PHE A 471 -4.79 1.83 21.70
C PHE A 471 -5.99 1.99 22.64
N LYS A 472 -6.62 0.88 23.06
CA LYS A 472 -7.69 0.91 24.06
C LYS A 472 -7.25 1.57 25.36
N ARG A 473 -6.08 1.19 25.88
CA ARG A 473 -5.62 1.65 27.19
C ARG A 473 -5.25 3.12 27.21
N HIS A 474 -4.64 3.62 26.14
CA HIS A 474 -4.03 4.95 26.13
C HIS A 474 -4.78 5.94 25.23
N ALA A 475 -5.09 5.55 24.00
CA ALA A 475 -5.72 6.45 23.03
C ALA A 475 -7.24 6.59 23.23
N MET A 476 -7.90 5.65 23.92
CA MET A 476 -9.33 5.70 24.22
C MET A 476 -9.65 6.12 25.68
N LYS A 477 -8.63 6.25 26.54
CA LYS A 477 -8.76 6.45 28.00
C LYS A 477 -9.69 7.62 28.36
N ASN A 478 -9.46 8.77 27.76
CA ASN A 478 -10.17 10.01 28.06
C ASN A 478 -11.66 9.97 27.69
N PHE A 479 -12.05 9.14 26.73
CA PHE A 479 -13.45 9.00 26.35
C PHE A 479 -14.19 8.05 27.28
N GLN A 480 -13.53 6.97 27.72
CA GLN A 480 -14.09 6.01 28.67
C GLN A 480 -14.30 6.66 30.06
N GLU A 481 -13.35 7.47 30.53
CA GLU A 481 -13.48 8.20 31.80
C GLU A 481 -14.59 9.25 31.77
N LYS A 482 -14.79 9.94 30.64
CA LYS A 482 -15.86 10.95 30.47
C LYS A 482 -17.26 10.34 30.41
N GLN A 483 -17.42 9.13 29.86
CA GLN A 483 -18.71 8.44 29.83
C GLN A 483 -19.10 7.86 31.20
N ASN A 484 -18.13 7.45 32.02
CA ASN A 484 -18.39 6.97 33.39
C ASN A 484 -18.72 8.10 34.39
N GLN A 485 -18.66 9.37 33.97
CA GLN A 485 -18.99 10.56 34.77
C GLN A 485 -20.33 11.21 34.38
N VAL A 486 -21.03 10.67 33.37
CA VAL A 486 -22.36 11.08 32.91
C VAL A 486 -23.35 9.97 33.26
#